data_AF-A0AAP6IPH0-F1
#
_entry.id   AF-A0AAP6IPH0-F1
#
_cell.length_a   1.000
_cell.length_b   1.000
_cell.length_c   1.000
_cell.angle_alpha   90.00
_cell.angle_beta   90.00
_cell.angle_gamma   90.00
#
_symmetry.space_group_name_H-M   'P 1'
#
loop_
_entity.id
_entity.type
_entity.pdbx_description
1 polymer ?
#
loop_
_entity_poly.entity_id
_entity_poly.type
_entity_poly.pdbx_seq_one_letter_code
_entity_poly.pdbx_strand_id
1 'polypeptide(L)'
;MMTMCPRCLELYSEIWSKPCCKCADKTIPVDIELINVVQMLLTRGFDVSYATCYPDKEQGEIEAMEIEIHFRELYPQALFDGLPPDWIVIDEYPVLGGKVLDEPVDILTCAIEYRFEESIHIQKDIAISNLETWLEEKDPQSCRAILTLAGF
;
A
#
# COMPACT_ATOMS: atom_id res chain seq x y z
N MET A 1 -6.46 10.39 -8.35
CA MET A 1 -6.16 8.95 -8.15
C MET A 1 -6.11 8.26 -9.51
N MET A 2 -5.57 7.05 -9.61
CA MET A 2 -5.59 6.21 -10.82
C MET A 2 -6.16 4.83 -10.47
N THR A 3 -6.44 4.00 -11.47
CA THR A 3 -6.68 2.57 -11.23
C THR A 3 -5.64 1.73 -11.96
N MET A 4 -5.17 0.66 -11.32
CA MET A 4 -4.12 -0.22 -11.83
C MET A 4 -4.65 -1.64 -11.98
N CYS A 5 -4.28 -2.34 -13.05
CA CYS A 5 -4.47 -3.78 -13.12
C CYS A 5 -3.39 -4.50 -12.30
N PRO A 6 -3.74 -5.29 -11.27
CA PRO A 6 -2.74 -5.94 -10.42
C PRO A 6 -1.91 -6.99 -11.16
N ARG A 7 -2.44 -7.56 -12.26
CA ARG A 7 -1.79 -8.64 -13.02
C ARG A 7 -0.82 -8.15 -14.10
N CYS A 8 -1.20 -7.15 -14.88
CA CYS A 8 -0.39 -6.65 -15.99
C CYS A 8 0.13 -5.22 -15.80
N LEU A 9 -0.17 -4.62 -14.65
CA LEU A 9 0.28 -3.28 -14.23
C LEU A 9 -0.20 -2.13 -15.13
N GLU A 10 -1.17 -2.39 -16.02
CA GLU A 10 -1.73 -1.36 -16.89
C GLU A 10 -2.47 -0.32 -16.02
N LEU A 11 -2.21 0.95 -16.28
CA LEU A 11 -2.83 2.08 -15.62
C LEU A 11 -4.02 2.61 -16.43
N TYR A 12 -5.09 2.92 -15.73
CA TYR A 12 -6.30 3.53 -16.26
C TYR A 12 -6.67 4.77 -15.44
N SER A 13 -7.41 5.68 -16.07
CA SER A 13 -7.96 6.86 -15.38
C SER A 13 -8.88 6.46 -14.23
N GLU A 14 -9.03 7.32 -13.22
CA GLU A 14 -9.91 7.10 -12.05
C GLU A 14 -11.36 6.74 -12.40
N ILE A 15 -11.91 7.29 -13.49
CA ILE A 15 -13.28 7.00 -13.97
C ILE A 15 -13.44 5.61 -14.59
N TRP A 16 -12.40 4.78 -14.56
CA TRP A 16 -12.41 3.45 -15.16
C TRP A 16 -13.16 2.45 -14.28
N SER A 17 -14.36 2.09 -14.72
CA SER A 17 -15.25 1.17 -14.01
C SER A 17 -15.24 -0.26 -14.56
N LYS A 18 -14.40 -0.53 -15.56
CA LYS A 18 -14.34 -1.81 -16.26
C LYS A 18 -13.17 -2.66 -15.75
N PRO A 19 -13.21 -3.99 -15.91
CA PRO A 19 -12.01 -4.80 -15.75
C PRO A 19 -10.92 -4.40 -16.74
N CYS A 20 -9.69 -4.82 -16.48
CA CYS A 20 -8.55 -4.59 -17.36
C CYS A 20 -8.82 -5.13 -18.77
N CYS A 21 -8.57 -4.31 -19.80
CA CYS A 21 -8.80 -4.73 -21.19
C CYS A 21 -7.91 -5.89 -21.65
N LYS A 22 -6.75 -6.10 -21.01
CA LYS A 22 -5.77 -7.13 -21.40
C LYS A 22 -6.02 -8.47 -20.72
N CYS A 23 -6.37 -8.47 -19.44
CA CYS A 23 -6.47 -9.68 -18.62
C CYS A 23 -7.85 -9.91 -17.99
N ALA A 24 -8.80 -8.98 -18.16
CA ALA A 24 -10.13 -9.02 -17.58
C ALA A 24 -10.18 -9.03 -16.03
N ASP A 25 -9.04 -8.80 -15.36
CA ASP A 25 -8.97 -8.69 -13.91
C ASP A 25 -9.52 -7.34 -13.42
N LYS A 26 -10.11 -7.35 -12.23
CA LYS A 26 -10.58 -6.13 -11.55
C LYS A 26 -9.38 -5.22 -11.26
N THR A 27 -9.49 -3.95 -11.62
CA THR A 27 -8.48 -2.93 -11.29
C THR A 27 -8.60 -2.49 -9.83
N ILE A 28 -7.50 -1.98 -9.28
CA ILE A 28 -7.40 -1.47 -7.91
C ILE A 28 -7.13 0.03 -7.93
N PRO A 29 -7.72 0.83 -7.02
CA PRO A 29 -7.42 2.26 -6.94
C PRO A 29 -6.05 2.48 -6.29
N VAL A 30 -5.27 3.39 -6.87
CA VAL A 30 -3.90 3.72 -6.44
C VAL A 30 -3.68 5.22 -6.63
N ASP A 31 -3.26 5.92 -5.58
CA ASP A 31 -2.79 7.30 -5.71
C ASP A 31 -1.51 7.39 -6.54
N ILE A 32 -1.37 8.48 -7.30
CA ILE A 32 -0.36 8.60 -8.36
C ILE A 32 1.05 8.42 -7.79
N GLU A 33 1.28 8.98 -6.62
CA GLU A 33 2.54 8.93 -5.89
C GLU A 33 2.92 7.51 -5.44
N LEU A 34 1.96 6.61 -5.28
CA LEU A 34 2.17 5.24 -4.81
C LEU A 34 2.24 4.21 -5.94
N ILE A 35 2.11 4.64 -7.21
CA ILE A 35 2.08 3.73 -8.37
C ILE A 35 3.30 2.82 -8.40
N ASN A 36 4.51 3.37 -8.20
CA ASN A 36 5.73 2.59 -8.29
C ASN A 36 5.85 1.60 -7.13
N VAL A 37 5.59 2.03 -5.89
CA VAL A 37 5.51 1.15 -4.72
C VAL A 37 4.55 -0.01 -4.94
N VAL A 38 3.33 0.26 -5.42
CA VAL A 38 2.33 -0.79 -5.69
C VAL A 38 2.81 -1.76 -6.78
N GLN A 39 3.43 -1.27 -7.86
CA GLN A 39 4.03 -2.14 -8.88
C GLN A 39 5.14 -3.03 -8.28
N MET A 40 5.97 -2.48 -7.41
CA MET A 40 7.04 -3.21 -6.74
C MET A 40 6.50 -4.29 -5.78
N LEU A 41 5.41 -4.02 -5.07
CA LEU A 41 4.72 -5.00 -4.22
C LEU A 41 4.07 -6.12 -5.06
N LEU A 42 3.28 -5.76 -6.07
CA LEU A 42 2.63 -6.73 -6.97
C LEU A 42 3.65 -7.64 -7.68
N THR A 43 4.77 -7.07 -8.13
CA THR A 43 5.87 -7.85 -8.74
C THR A 43 6.61 -8.74 -7.74
N ARG A 44 6.46 -8.55 -6.43
CA ARG A 44 6.96 -9.43 -5.37
C ARG A 44 5.92 -10.46 -4.91
N GLY A 45 4.70 -10.40 -5.43
CA GLY A 45 3.64 -11.37 -5.19
C GLY A 45 2.61 -10.96 -4.15
N PHE A 46 2.71 -9.76 -3.58
CA PHE A 46 1.69 -9.23 -2.66
C PHE A 46 0.39 -8.95 -3.44
N ASP A 47 -0.77 -9.27 -2.84
CA ASP A 47 -2.09 -8.91 -3.34
C ASP A 47 -2.55 -7.59 -2.70
N VAL A 48 -2.40 -6.50 -3.45
CA VAL A 48 -2.78 -5.15 -3.02
C VAL A 48 -4.24 -4.89 -3.36
N SER A 49 -5.02 -4.42 -2.39
CA SER A 49 -6.43 -4.09 -2.56
C SER A 49 -6.63 -2.64 -3.02
N TYR A 50 -5.89 -1.70 -2.43
CA TYR A 50 -5.77 -0.30 -2.84
C TYR A 50 -4.59 0.38 -2.13
N ALA A 51 -4.23 1.57 -2.59
CA ALA A 51 -3.23 2.41 -1.94
C ALA A 51 -3.59 3.88 -2.06
N THR A 52 -3.49 4.63 -0.96
CA THR A 52 -3.90 6.04 -0.94
C THR A 52 -3.13 6.84 0.11
N CYS A 53 -3.03 8.15 -0.14
CA CYS A 53 -2.56 9.12 0.84
C CYS A 53 -3.78 9.86 1.41
N TYR A 54 -4.13 9.57 2.65
CA TYR A 54 -5.15 10.30 3.38
C TYR A 54 -4.56 11.60 3.92
N PRO A 55 -5.01 12.77 3.47
CA PRO A 55 -4.84 13.98 4.27
C PRO A 55 -5.77 13.83 5.48
N ASP A 56 -5.28 13.91 6.73
CA ASP A 56 -6.21 13.84 7.88
C ASP A 56 -6.01 14.95 8.93
N LYS A 57 -7.18 15.47 9.34
CA LYS A 57 -7.56 16.38 10.43
C LYS A 57 -6.51 17.39 10.92
N GLU A 58 -6.72 18.66 10.55
CA GLU A 58 -6.18 19.81 11.30
C GLU A 58 -6.38 19.61 12.82
N GLN A 59 -5.29 19.48 13.56
CA GLN A 59 -5.29 19.56 15.02
C GLN A 59 -4.48 20.77 15.47
N GLY A 60 -4.99 21.96 15.18
CA GLY A 60 -4.34 23.23 15.57
C GLY A 60 -3.17 23.57 14.65
N GLU A 61 -1.93 23.60 15.17
CA GLU A 61 -0.71 23.95 14.42
C GLU A 61 0.03 22.77 13.79
N ILE A 62 -0.48 21.56 14.02
CA ILE A 62 0.09 20.31 13.51
C ILE A 62 -0.93 19.72 12.54
N GLU A 63 -0.46 19.46 11.33
CA GLU A 63 -1.19 18.70 10.32
C GLU A 63 -0.55 17.32 10.20
N ALA A 64 -1.37 16.33 9.86
CA ALA A 64 -0.93 14.96 9.68
C ALA A 64 -1.41 14.41 8.33
N MET A 65 -0.61 13.54 7.75
CA MET A 65 -0.98 12.72 6.60
C MET A 65 -0.69 11.27 6.93
N GLU A 66 -1.55 10.40 6.44
CA GLU A 66 -1.34 8.96 6.54
C GLU A 66 -1.27 8.37 5.14
N ILE A 67 -0.22 7.61 4.88
CA ILE A 67 -0.09 6.82 3.65
C ILE A 67 -0.49 5.41 4.01
N GLU A 68 -1.48 4.85 3.32
CA GLU A 68 -1.92 3.48 3.55
C GLU A 68 -1.87 2.66 2.27
N ILE A 69 -1.32 1.44 2.38
CA ILE A 69 -1.36 0.40 1.35
C ILE A 69 -2.06 -0.79 1.97
N HIS A 70 -3.26 -1.06 1.49
CA HIS A 70 -4.09 -2.16 1.98
C HIS A 70 -3.81 -3.40 1.16
N PHE A 71 -3.60 -4.51 1.84
CA PHE A 71 -3.52 -5.82 1.23
C PHE A 71 -4.89 -6.51 1.25
N ARG A 72 -5.00 -7.66 0.58
CA ARG A 72 -6.18 -8.54 0.66
C ARG A 72 -6.03 -9.68 1.65
N GLU A 73 -4.86 -9.80 2.25
CA GLU A 73 -4.47 -10.96 3.05
C GLU A 73 -3.56 -10.50 4.20
N LEU A 74 -3.44 -11.32 5.25
CA LEU A 74 -2.39 -11.19 6.26
C LEU A 74 -1.12 -11.86 5.78
N TYR A 75 0.01 -11.14 5.78
CA TYR A 75 1.29 -11.67 5.34
C TYR A 75 2.20 -12.05 6.53
N PRO A 76 3.12 -13.02 6.33
CA PRO A 76 4.13 -13.33 7.33
C PRO A 76 4.98 -12.10 7.66
N GLN A 77 5.08 -11.77 8.95
CA GLN A 77 5.84 -10.61 9.44
C GLN A 77 7.30 -10.57 8.95
N ALA A 78 7.92 -11.72 8.70
CA ALA A 78 9.28 -11.82 8.16
C ALA A 78 9.45 -11.16 6.77
N LEU A 79 8.37 -10.99 5.99
CA LEU A 79 8.41 -10.27 4.71
C LEU A 79 8.66 -8.76 4.91
N PHE A 80 8.33 -8.25 6.08
CA PHE A 80 8.44 -6.84 6.47
C PHE A 80 9.68 -6.56 7.33
N ASP A 81 10.57 -7.55 7.49
CA ASP A 81 11.83 -7.34 8.23
C ASP A 81 12.65 -6.21 7.60
N GLY A 82 13.07 -5.28 8.45
CA GLY A 82 13.88 -4.12 8.05
C GLY A 82 13.11 -3.02 7.32
N LEU A 83 11.78 -2.95 7.47
CA LEU A 83 10.99 -1.80 7.02
C LEU A 83 11.65 -0.46 7.43
N PRO A 84 11.52 0.60 6.62
CA PRO A 84 11.96 1.92 7.04
C PRO A 84 11.26 2.33 8.35
N PRO A 85 11.92 3.13 9.20
CA PRO A 85 11.44 3.40 10.56
C PRO A 85 10.07 4.09 10.63
N ASP A 86 9.69 4.80 9.57
CA ASP A 86 8.43 5.54 9.48
C ASP A 86 7.25 4.65 9.05
N TRP A 87 7.53 3.41 8.65
CA TRP A 87 6.54 2.46 8.13
C TRP A 87 6.28 1.34 9.12
N ILE A 88 5.02 1.00 9.30
CA ILE A 88 4.57 -0.11 10.14
C ILE A 88 3.53 -0.95 9.42
N VAL A 89 3.42 -2.22 9.81
CA VAL A 89 2.31 -3.09 9.39
C VAL A 89 1.36 -3.23 10.56
N ILE A 90 0.08 -3.03 10.28
CA ILE A 90 -1.01 -3.24 11.22
C ILE A 90 -2.03 -4.20 10.61
N ASP A 91 -2.73 -4.93 11.46
CA ASP A 91 -3.81 -5.83 11.05
C ASP A 91 -5.14 -5.08 11.15
N GLU A 92 -5.95 -5.11 10.10
CA GLU A 92 -7.35 -4.67 10.13
C GLU A 92 -8.28 -5.89 10.24
N TYR A 93 -9.25 -5.80 11.16
CA TYR A 93 -10.31 -6.80 11.32
C TYR A 93 -11.65 -6.18 10.90
N PRO A 94 -12.18 -6.49 9.70
CA PRO A 94 -13.44 -5.93 9.24
C PRO A 94 -14.59 -6.39 10.13
N VAL A 95 -15.06 -5.52 11.04
CA VAL A 95 -16.15 -5.83 12.00
C VAL A 95 -17.25 -4.78 11.90
N LEU A 96 -18.50 -5.23 11.72
CA LEU A 96 -19.67 -4.36 11.75
C LEU A 96 -20.70 -4.87 12.74
N GLY A 97 -21.04 -4.05 13.74
CA GLY A 97 -22.00 -4.40 14.77
C GLY A 97 -21.60 -5.64 15.59
N GLY A 98 -20.29 -5.84 15.80
CA GLY A 98 -19.74 -6.98 16.54
C GLY A 98 -19.70 -8.30 15.77
N LYS A 99 -20.00 -8.29 14.46
CA LYS A 99 -19.82 -9.43 13.57
C LYS A 99 -18.62 -9.23 12.66
N VAL A 100 -17.77 -10.24 12.60
CA VAL A 100 -16.68 -10.32 11.61
C VAL A 100 -17.31 -10.39 10.22
N LEU A 101 -16.98 -9.42 9.38
CA LEU A 101 -17.49 -9.30 8.01
C LEU A 101 -16.61 -10.05 7.01
N ASP A 102 -15.31 -10.04 7.23
CA ASP A 102 -14.32 -10.63 6.33
C ASP A 102 -13.10 -11.14 7.10
N GLU A 103 -12.21 -11.83 6.40
CA GLU A 103 -10.90 -12.21 6.93
C GLU A 103 -10.06 -10.96 7.24
N PRO A 104 -9.18 -11.03 8.26
CA PRO A 104 -8.27 -9.94 8.55
C PRO A 104 -7.29 -9.70 7.40
N VAL A 105 -6.84 -8.46 7.28
CA VAL A 105 -5.91 -8.03 6.22
C VAL A 105 -4.80 -7.16 6.80
N ASP A 106 -3.63 -7.20 6.17
CA ASP A 106 -2.54 -6.29 6.54
C ASP A 106 -2.73 -4.92 5.89
N ILE A 107 -2.35 -3.88 6.62
CA ILE A 107 -2.19 -2.52 6.11
C ILE A 107 -0.75 -2.11 6.39
N LEU A 108 -0.02 -1.75 5.34
CA LEU A 108 1.26 -1.07 5.45
C LEU A 108 0.98 0.44 5.50
N THR A 109 1.24 1.06 6.65
CA THR A 109 0.93 2.48 6.91
C THR A 109 2.15 3.28 7.33
N CYS A 110 2.15 4.56 6.98
CA CYS A 110 3.12 5.56 7.41
C CYS A 110 2.38 6.85 7.82
N ALA A 111 2.48 7.21 9.10
CA ALA A 111 1.97 8.46 9.62
C ALA A 111 3.05 9.54 9.58
N ILE A 112 2.73 10.67 8.94
CA ILE A 112 3.64 11.80 8.77
C ILE A 112 3.04 13.00 9.51
N GLU A 113 3.68 13.38 10.60
CA GLU A 113 3.38 14.62 11.32
C GLU A 113 4.29 15.73 10.82
N TYR A 114 3.73 16.91 10.54
CA TYR A 114 4.53 18.07 10.14
C TYR A 114 4.03 19.36 10.79
N ARG A 115 4.96 20.30 10.93
CA ARG A 115 4.66 21.68 11.31
C ARG A 115 4.57 22.52 10.03
N PHE A 116 3.78 23.58 10.05
CA PHE A 116 3.57 24.49 8.90
C PHE A 116 4.85 25.03 8.21
N GLU A 117 6.00 25.00 8.90
CA GLU A 117 7.29 25.43 8.35
C GLU A 117 7.96 24.37 7.44
N GLU A 118 7.56 23.10 7.54
CA GLU A 118 8.05 22.01 6.71
C GLU A 118 7.02 21.65 5.62
N SER A 119 7.49 21.42 4.40
CA SER A 119 6.60 21.00 3.32
C SER A 119 6.23 19.54 3.49
N ILE A 120 4.95 19.28 3.77
CA ILE A 120 4.37 17.93 3.79
C ILE A 120 4.75 17.11 2.55
N HIS A 121 4.80 17.75 1.38
CA HIS A 121 5.14 17.08 0.14
C HIS A 121 6.55 16.49 0.17
N ILE A 122 7.51 17.19 0.79
CA ILE A 122 8.89 16.70 0.91
C ILE A 122 8.94 15.49 1.85
N GLN A 123 8.27 15.56 3.01
CA GLN A 123 8.24 14.44 3.96
C GLN A 123 7.56 13.20 3.34
N LYS A 124 6.46 13.40 2.61
CA LYS A 124 5.77 12.35 1.86
C LYS A 124 6.68 11.70 0.82
N ASP A 125 7.37 12.51 0.01
CA ASP A 125 8.27 12.00 -1.04
C ASP A 125 9.44 11.21 -0.44
N ILE A 126 9.98 11.65 0.72
CA ILE A 126 11.01 10.92 1.47
C ILE A 126 10.46 9.58 1.98
N ALA A 127 9.29 9.57 2.61
CA ALA A 127 8.68 8.35 3.15
C ALA A 127 8.45 7.31 2.04
N ILE A 128 7.93 7.73 0.89
CA ILE A 128 7.72 6.88 -0.29
C ILE A 128 9.07 6.38 -0.82
N SER A 129 10.05 7.27 -1.02
CA SER A 129 11.36 6.89 -1.56
C SER A 129 12.13 5.91 -0.66
N ASN A 130 12.00 6.05 0.66
CA ASN A 130 12.57 5.09 1.62
C ASN A 130 11.92 3.71 1.47
N LEU A 131 10.60 3.65 1.28
CA LEU A 131 9.90 2.39 1.06
C LEU A 131 10.28 1.75 -0.28
N GLU A 132 10.40 2.54 -1.35
CA GLU A 132 10.89 2.06 -2.64
C GLU A 132 12.29 1.47 -2.50
N THR A 133 13.21 2.18 -1.84
CA THR A 133 14.58 1.70 -1.61
C THR A 133 14.58 0.37 -0.85
N TRP A 134 13.79 0.26 0.21
CA TRP A 134 13.64 -1.00 0.95
C TRP A 134 13.10 -2.13 0.07
N LEU A 135 12.10 -1.85 -0.79
CA LEU A 135 11.58 -2.84 -1.73
C LEU A 135 12.65 -3.27 -2.73
N GLU A 136 13.47 -2.36 -3.26
CA GLU A 136 14.56 -2.67 -4.20
C GLU A 136 15.55 -3.70 -3.64
N GLU A 137 15.80 -3.67 -2.33
CA GLU A 137 16.67 -4.64 -1.65
C GLU A 137 16.05 -6.05 -1.54
N LYS A 138 14.72 -6.17 -1.68
CA LYS A 138 13.99 -7.45 -1.62
C LYS A 138 13.89 -8.08 -3.01
N ASP A 139 14.53 -9.24 -3.17
CA ASP A 139 14.46 -10.03 -4.40
C ASP A 139 13.03 -10.56 -4.67
N PRO A 140 12.44 -10.26 -5.85
CA PRO A 140 11.07 -10.68 -6.17
C PRO A 140 10.82 -12.19 -6.19
N GLN A 141 11.81 -13.00 -6.56
CA GLN A 141 11.62 -14.46 -6.56
C GLN A 141 11.62 -15.02 -5.14
N SER A 142 12.46 -14.46 -4.28
CA SER A 142 12.54 -14.84 -2.87
C SER A 142 11.25 -14.49 -2.13
N CYS A 143 10.68 -13.30 -2.35
CA CYS A 143 9.38 -12.92 -1.79
C CYS A 143 8.28 -13.90 -2.24
N ARG A 144 8.16 -14.16 -3.55
CA ARG A 144 7.19 -15.13 -4.07
C ARG A 144 7.38 -16.53 -3.48
N ALA A 145 8.61 -16.99 -3.34
CA ALA A 145 8.90 -18.30 -2.76
C ALA A 145 8.45 -18.38 -1.29
N ILE A 146 8.73 -17.34 -0.50
CA ILE A 146 8.27 -17.27 0.90
C ILE A 146 6.74 -17.28 0.96
N LEU A 147 6.08 -16.49 0.12
CA LEU A 147 4.62 -16.44 0.01
C LEU A 147 4.04 -17.82 -0.35
N THR A 148 4.54 -18.47 -1.40
CA THR A 148 4.09 -19.82 -1.78
C THR A 148 4.32 -20.85 -0.67
N LEU A 149 5.44 -20.77 0.07
CA LEU A 149 5.70 -21.66 1.20
C LEU A 149 4.77 -21.39 2.40
N ALA A 150 4.32 -20.16 2.56
CA ALA A 150 3.36 -19.76 3.59
C ALA A 150 1.89 -20.06 3.19
N GLY A 151 1.65 -20.44 1.93
CA GLY A 151 0.34 -20.89 1.45
C GLY A 151 -0.45 -19.88 0.61
N PHE A 152 0.23 -18.84 0.10
CA PHE A 152 -0.32 -17.85 -0.83
C PHE A 152 -0.12 -18.24 -2.29
#